data_AF-A0A502H1T6-F1
#
_entry.id   AF-A0A502H1T6-F1
#
_cell.length_a   1.000
_cell.length_b   1.000
_cell.length_c   1.000
_cell.angle_alpha   90.00
_cell.angle_beta   90.00
_cell.angle_gamma   90.00
#
_symmetry.space_group_name_H-M   'P 1'
#
loop_
_entity.id
_entity.type
_entity.pdbx_description
1 polymer ?
#
loop_
_entity_poly.entity_id
_entity_poly.type
_entity_poly.pdbx_seq_one_letter_code
_entity_poly.pdbx_strand_id
1 'polypeptide(L)'
;MLHKLLDFGGRAARVTACAALLASGSGALAQGIESPAPVANAPAQESAGQEVGAPAAAAQPVPSRDWSEWALALSALSLIGVVFLIMTRPKHRHRASSGSVASSNTTRLAGATDELTPGQFKEVQKMIARALADQNRPAASPAAPAPAAPMASAAANRPKQAVNAPRPKVASTAVPPPEAPVGAPVALAEPEAVVPEVSAEQPAAPAPPAPVGPRRAYVSSAPVNGRFRRNVLQGQPAHNSIYELTWDPARPDETTFQVNPDPVSHPRHISSYADVLEPACEFNLPQGAASRIVTEAPGLLRRVDGDDWEIVRKARIHFA
;
A
#
# COMPACT_ATOMS: atom_id res chain seq x y z
N MET A 1 -9.82 -34.52 33.31
CA MET A 1 -8.76 -33.58 32.89
C MET A 1 -9.23 -32.13 33.02
N LEU A 2 -9.62 -31.70 34.23
CA LEU A 2 -10.32 -30.41 34.46
C LEU A 2 -9.77 -29.61 35.68
N HIS A 3 -8.55 -29.91 36.14
CA HIS A 3 -7.96 -29.30 37.34
C HIS A 3 -6.73 -28.41 37.10
N LYS A 4 -6.43 -28.01 35.85
CA LYS A 4 -5.21 -27.23 35.53
C LYS A 4 -5.44 -25.75 35.19
N LEU A 5 -6.61 -25.17 35.45
CA LEU A 5 -6.96 -23.80 35.05
C LEU A 5 -7.00 -22.75 36.17
N LEU A 6 -6.59 -23.06 37.40
CA LEU A 6 -6.77 -22.16 38.55
C LEU A 6 -5.47 -21.52 39.11
N ASP A 7 -4.33 -21.65 38.44
CA ASP A 7 -3.03 -21.26 39.04
C ASP A 7 -2.34 -20.06 38.34
N PHE A 8 -3.10 -19.01 38.01
CA PHE A 8 -2.54 -17.75 37.47
C PHE A 8 -2.84 -16.50 38.32
N GLY A 9 -3.39 -16.66 39.52
CA GLY A 9 -3.66 -15.56 40.44
C GLY A 9 -2.58 -15.42 41.53
N GLY A 10 -1.43 -14.79 41.25
CA GLY A 10 -0.42 -14.64 42.31
C GLY A 10 0.71 -13.64 42.10
N ARG A 11 0.81 -12.92 40.98
CA ARG A 11 1.95 -12.00 40.73
C ARG A 11 1.61 -10.54 40.43
N ALA A 12 0.34 -10.15 40.47
CA ALA A 12 -0.07 -8.77 40.19
C ALA A 12 -0.04 -7.82 41.40
N ALA A 13 0.27 -8.29 42.62
CA ALA A 13 0.07 -7.50 43.84
C ALA A 13 1.34 -6.88 44.47
N ARG A 14 2.46 -6.72 43.74
CA ARG A 14 3.73 -6.23 44.34
C ARG A 14 4.46 -5.08 43.64
N VAL A 15 3.80 -4.33 42.74
CA VAL A 15 4.46 -3.19 42.06
C VAL A 15 3.85 -1.82 42.41
N THR A 16 2.87 -1.78 43.32
CA THR A 16 2.19 -0.54 43.74
C THR A 16 2.82 0.06 45.00
N ALA A 17 4.14 0.33 45.02
CA ALA A 17 4.78 0.90 46.21
C ALA A 17 6.06 1.75 45.98
N CYS A 18 6.34 2.25 44.76
CA CYS A 18 7.54 3.07 44.51
C CYS A 18 7.29 4.47 43.92
N ALA A 19 6.03 4.92 43.77
CA ALA A 19 5.74 6.19 43.09
C ALA A 19 5.59 7.43 44.00
N ALA A 20 5.89 7.34 45.30
CA ALA A 20 5.56 8.39 46.28
C ALA A 20 6.76 9.18 46.85
N LEU A 21 7.95 9.15 46.24
CA LEU A 21 9.18 9.69 46.88
C LEU A 21 10.02 10.69 46.07
N LEU A 22 9.50 11.29 44.99
CA LEU A 22 10.26 12.31 44.22
C LEU A 22 9.57 13.68 44.10
N ALA A 23 8.53 13.94 44.89
CA ALA A 23 7.93 15.27 45.02
C ALA A 23 8.54 16.04 46.20
N SER A 24 9.85 16.30 46.17
CA SER A 24 10.48 17.30 47.06
C SER A 24 11.87 17.67 46.55
N GLY A 25 12.05 18.91 46.08
CA GLY A 25 13.39 19.38 45.74
C GLY A 25 13.43 20.62 44.85
N SER A 26 13.10 21.76 45.45
CA SER A 26 13.82 23.03 45.40
C SER A 26 14.56 23.48 44.12
N GLY A 27 14.37 24.75 43.78
CA GLY A 27 15.52 25.62 43.51
C GLY A 27 15.41 26.51 42.29
N ALA A 28 15.00 27.75 42.52
CA ALA A 28 15.28 28.88 41.65
C ALA A 28 16.79 29.06 41.44
N LEU A 29 17.21 29.39 40.22
CA LEU A 29 18.29 30.36 39.97
C LEU A 29 18.10 30.99 38.58
N ALA A 30 17.93 32.31 38.61
CA ALA A 30 18.01 33.20 37.48
C ALA A 30 19.46 33.33 36.99
N GLN A 31 19.63 33.45 35.67
CA GLN A 31 20.71 34.14 34.93
C GLN A 31 20.33 33.94 33.44
N GLY A 32 20.02 34.95 32.63
CA GLY A 32 20.73 36.21 32.48
C GLY A 32 21.83 36.04 31.43
N ILE A 33 21.46 35.86 30.16
CA ILE A 33 22.40 35.97 29.03
C ILE A 33 21.71 36.72 27.89
N GLU A 34 22.36 37.82 27.54
CA GLU A 34 22.06 38.90 26.63
C GLU A 34 22.94 38.72 25.38
N SER A 35 22.39 38.77 24.15
CA SER A 35 23.12 39.04 22.87
C SER A 35 22.29 38.70 21.60
N PRO A 36 22.61 39.24 20.41
CA PRO A 36 22.37 40.63 20.02
C PRO A 36 21.62 40.73 18.67
N ALA A 37 21.25 41.95 18.29
CA ALA A 37 20.65 42.29 17.00
C ALA A 37 21.57 42.01 15.78
N PRO A 38 20.97 41.83 14.59
CA PRO A 38 21.52 42.43 13.37
C PRO A 38 20.45 43.30 12.69
N VAL A 39 20.64 44.62 12.71
CA VAL A 39 21.15 45.44 11.59
C VAL A 39 20.24 45.41 10.36
N ALA A 40 19.52 46.53 10.23
CA ALA A 40 18.81 46.98 9.05
C ALA A 40 19.74 47.08 7.83
N ASN A 41 19.24 46.65 6.67
CA ASN A 41 19.59 47.22 5.37
C ASN A 41 18.41 46.99 4.41
N ALA A 42 17.57 48.01 4.29
CA ALA A 42 16.89 48.37 3.05
C ALA A 42 17.80 49.39 2.34
N PRO A 43 17.75 49.60 1.01
CA PRO A 43 16.51 50.04 0.35
C PRO A 43 16.33 49.60 -1.12
N ALA A 44 15.22 50.10 -1.67
CA ALA A 44 14.90 50.34 -3.08
C ALA A 44 14.23 49.21 -3.86
N GLN A 45 12.90 49.24 -3.85
CA GLN A 45 12.21 49.32 -5.13
C GLN A 45 10.93 50.15 -5.02
N GLU A 46 10.92 51.17 -5.87
CA GLU A 46 9.97 52.25 -6.02
C GLU A 46 8.98 51.92 -7.16
N SER A 47 7.71 52.28 -6.95
CA SER A 47 6.65 52.54 -7.96
C SER A 47 6.11 51.34 -8.75
N ALA A 48 4.83 51.20 -9.09
CA ALA A 48 3.61 51.99 -8.87
C ALA A 48 2.40 51.12 -9.31
N GLY A 49 1.18 51.44 -8.86
CA GLY A 49 -0.08 50.89 -9.40
C GLY A 49 -1.08 50.49 -8.30
N GLN A 50 -1.73 51.44 -7.63
CA GLN A 50 -3.02 52.06 -8.01
C GLN A 50 -4.23 51.35 -7.38
N GLU A 51 -4.88 52.11 -6.49
CA GLU A 51 -6.13 51.85 -5.77
C GLU A 51 -7.31 51.52 -6.69
N VAL A 52 -8.17 50.59 -6.24
CA VAL A 52 -9.62 50.85 -6.15
C VAL A 52 -10.14 50.21 -4.85
N GLY A 53 -10.72 51.04 -3.99
CA GLY A 53 -11.16 50.69 -2.65
C GLY A 53 -12.35 49.73 -2.57
N ALA A 54 -12.37 48.96 -1.49
CA ALA A 54 -13.57 48.31 -0.96
C ALA A 54 -13.61 48.55 0.58
N PRO A 55 -14.79 48.85 1.14
CA PRO A 55 -14.91 49.39 2.49
C PRO A 55 -14.54 48.37 3.57
N ALA A 56 -13.92 48.91 4.63
CA ALA A 56 -13.45 48.25 5.82
C ALA A 56 -14.55 47.39 6.49
N ALA A 57 -14.42 46.07 6.35
CA ALA A 57 -15.05 45.11 7.24
C ALA A 57 -14.17 44.98 8.49
N ALA A 58 -14.73 45.33 9.65
CA ALA A 58 -14.10 45.21 10.95
C ALA A 58 -13.53 43.80 11.14
N ALA A 59 -12.20 43.68 11.09
CA ALA A 59 -11.48 42.45 11.37
C ALA A 59 -11.69 42.09 12.85
N GLN A 60 -12.53 41.08 13.08
CA GLN A 60 -12.67 40.45 14.38
C GLN A 60 -11.30 39.89 14.80
N PRO A 61 -10.84 40.13 16.03
CA PRO A 61 -9.60 39.55 16.54
C PRO A 61 -9.77 38.02 16.55
N VAL A 62 -9.05 37.34 15.66
CA VAL A 62 -9.00 35.89 15.62
C VAL A 62 -8.41 35.44 16.96
N PRO A 63 -9.11 34.65 17.79
CA PRO A 63 -8.56 34.18 19.04
C PRO A 63 -7.33 33.35 18.70
N SER A 64 -6.17 33.86 19.09
CA SER A 64 -4.89 33.16 19.06
C SER A 64 -5.01 31.96 19.98
N ARG A 65 -5.55 30.87 19.42
CA ARG A 65 -5.71 29.61 20.10
C ARG A 65 -4.32 29.16 20.50
N ASP A 66 -4.09 29.06 21.79
CA ASP A 66 -2.79 28.80 22.39
C ASP A 66 -2.24 27.46 21.88
N TRP A 67 -1.43 27.54 20.83
CA TRP A 67 -0.73 26.40 20.23
C TRP A 67 0.17 25.68 21.23
N SER A 68 0.51 26.34 22.34
CA SER A 68 1.23 25.77 23.49
C SER A 68 0.49 24.59 24.12
N GLU A 69 -0.84 24.62 24.19
CA GLU A 69 -1.63 23.53 24.79
C GLU A 69 -1.59 22.28 23.91
N TRP A 70 -1.67 22.46 22.59
CA TRP A 70 -1.50 21.37 21.61
C TRP A 70 -0.06 20.85 21.57
N ALA A 71 0.94 21.72 21.65
CA ALA A 71 2.34 21.32 21.69
C ALA A 71 2.64 20.47 22.94
N LEU A 72 2.06 20.83 24.09
CA LEU A 72 2.20 20.08 25.33
C LEU A 72 1.48 18.72 25.25
N ALA A 73 0.27 18.68 24.67
CA ALA A 73 -0.46 17.44 24.44
C ALA A 73 0.31 16.47 23.53
N LEU A 74 0.89 16.97 22.42
CA LEU A 74 1.69 16.16 21.50
C LEU A 74 3.00 15.68 22.13
N SER A 75 3.64 16.51 22.95
CA SER A 75 4.84 16.13 23.71
C SER A 75 4.54 14.99 24.69
N ALA A 76 3.44 15.08 25.44
CA ALA A 76 3.00 14.03 26.36
C ALA A 76 2.69 12.71 25.61
N LEU A 77 2.03 12.78 24.45
CA LEU A 77 1.69 11.62 23.63
C LEU A 77 2.94 10.93 23.06
N SER A 78 3.95 11.70 22.65
CA SER A 78 5.26 11.17 22.23
C SER A 78 5.95 10.41 23.36
N LEU A 79 5.94 10.95 24.57
CA LEU A 79 6.57 10.32 25.73
C LEU A 79 5.87 9.02 26.13
N ILE A 80 4.54 8.98 26.08
CA ILE A 80 3.75 7.76 26.28
C ILE A 80 4.11 6.70 25.23
N GLY A 81 4.26 7.09 23.96
CA GLY A 81 4.68 6.17 22.89
C GLY A 81 6.05 5.55 23.13
N VAL A 82 7.03 6.33 23.60
CA VAL A 82 8.37 5.83 23.93
C VAL A 82 8.33 4.87 25.13
N VAL A 83 7.58 5.21 26.19
CA VAL A 83 7.43 4.34 27.36
C VAL A 83 6.75 3.02 26.97
N PHE A 84 5.70 3.08 26.15
CA PHE A 84 5.03 1.90 25.63
C PHE A 84 5.99 1.03 24.82
N LEU A 85 6.79 1.62 23.92
CA LEU A 85 7.78 0.89 23.12
C LEU A 85 8.83 0.17 23.98
N ILE A 86 9.28 0.80 25.08
CA ILE A 86 10.22 0.19 26.02
C ILE A 86 9.55 -0.97 26.77
N MET A 87 8.29 -0.80 27.20
CA MET A 87 7.55 -1.83 27.92
C MET A 87 7.10 -3.00 27.04
N THR A 88 6.79 -2.75 25.77
CA THR A 88 6.35 -3.79 24.83
C THR A 88 7.49 -4.43 24.05
N ARG A 89 8.75 -4.04 24.27
CA ARG A 89 9.89 -4.76 23.69
C ARG A 89 9.84 -6.21 24.18
N PRO A 90 9.54 -7.18 23.29
CA PRO A 90 9.47 -8.57 23.68
C PRO A 90 10.85 -8.96 24.19
N LYS A 91 10.92 -9.36 25.46
CA LYS A 91 12.13 -9.85 26.11
C LYS A 91 12.60 -11.05 25.29
N HIS A 92 13.54 -10.82 24.37
CA HIS A 92 14.14 -11.84 23.51
C HIS A 92 14.66 -12.94 24.42
N ARG A 93 13.87 -14.01 24.57
CA ARG A 93 14.34 -15.21 25.23
C ARG A 93 15.42 -15.76 24.31
N HIS A 94 16.65 -15.69 24.76
CA HIS A 94 17.78 -16.40 24.19
C HIS A 94 17.42 -17.89 24.13
N ARG A 95 16.85 -18.33 23.01
CA ARG A 95 16.75 -19.73 22.66
C ARG A 95 18.12 -20.11 22.11
N ALA A 96 19.00 -20.51 23.02
CA ALA A 96 20.17 -21.28 22.66
C ALA A 96 19.69 -22.57 21.99
N SER A 97 19.79 -22.64 20.67
CA SER A 97 19.75 -23.90 19.93
C SER A 97 21.02 -23.96 19.09
N SER A 98 21.98 -24.69 19.63
CA SER A 98 23.13 -25.27 18.94
C SER A 98 22.67 -26.12 17.76
N GLY A 99 23.41 -26.06 16.65
CA GLY A 99 23.22 -26.91 15.47
C GLY A 99 23.54 -26.13 14.19
N SER A 100 24.82 -25.90 13.88
CA SER A 100 25.66 -26.81 13.08
C SER A 100 25.51 -26.59 11.56
N VAL A 101 26.47 -25.84 11.03
CA VAL A 101 27.23 -26.06 9.77
C VAL A 101 26.44 -26.27 8.48
N ALA A 102 26.42 -25.25 7.61
CA ALA A 102 26.88 -25.39 6.23
C ALA A 102 26.97 -24.01 5.54
N SER A 103 28.18 -23.74 5.07
CA SER A 103 28.63 -22.67 4.18
C SER A 103 27.61 -22.20 3.14
N SER A 104 27.44 -20.88 3.00
CA SER A 104 27.47 -20.16 1.71
C SER A 104 27.42 -18.65 1.93
N ASN A 105 28.50 -18.00 1.53
CA ASN A 105 28.66 -16.56 1.43
C ASN A 105 27.55 -15.96 0.55
N THR A 106 26.81 -14.97 1.06
CA THR A 106 26.74 -13.61 0.47
C THR A 106 25.59 -12.83 1.10
N THR A 107 25.90 -11.60 1.51
CA THR A 107 24.95 -10.47 1.68
C THR A 107 23.77 -10.66 2.63
N ARG A 108 24.01 -10.49 3.94
CA ARG A 108 23.02 -9.93 4.87
C ARG A 108 23.66 -8.89 5.78
N LEU A 109 23.71 -7.66 5.27
CA LEU A 109 24.06 -6.46 6.03
C LEU A 109 22.78 -5.75 6.46
N ALA A 110 22.05 -6.33 7.41
CA ALA A 110 20.96 -5.66 8.12
C ALA A 110 20.56 -6.51 9.33
N GLY A 111 21.12 -6.23 10.51
CA GLY A 111 20.63 -6.85 11.74
C GLY A 111 21.61 -7.06 12.88
N ALA A 112 22.86 -6.59 12.79
CA ALA A 112 23.79 -6.61 13.91
C ALA A 112 24.10 -5.16 14.34
N THR A 113 23.26 -4.58 15.19
CA THR A 113 23.70 -3.51 16.10
C THR A 113 24.29 -4.14 17.35
N ASP A 114 25.21 -5.07 17.13
CA ASP A 114 26.03 -5.64 18.19
C ASP A 114 27.42 -5.04 17.99
N GLU A 115 28.01 -4.63 19.10
CA GLU A 115 29.08 -3.65 19.23
C GLU A 115 30.07 -3.60 18.07
N LEU A 116 29.97 -2.55 17.24
CA LEU A 116 30.99 -2.24 16.24
C LEU A 116 32.31 -2.04 16.98
N THR A 117 33.23 -2.98 16.79
CA THR A 117 34.61 -2.89 17.30
C THR A 117 35.19 -1.53 16.90
N PRO A 118 35.94 -0.82 17.76
CA PRO A 118 36.43 0.53 17.48
C PRO A 118 37.24 0.69 16.17
N GLY A 119 37.73 -0.42 15.59
CA GLY A 119 38.29 -0.45 14.24
C GLY A 119 37.26 -0.27 13.11
N GLN A 120 36.08 -0.88 13.21
CA GLN A 120 35.02 -0.77 12.19
C GLN A 120 34.38 0.62 12.16
N PHE A 121 34.35 1.31 13.31
CA PHE A 121 33.84 2.67 13.37
C PHE A 121 34.65 3.63 12.49
N LYS A 122 35.99 3.47 12.45
CA LYS A 122 36.85 4.26 11.56
C LYS A 122 36.58 3.99 10.08
N GLU A 123 36.21 2.75 9.74
CA GLU A 123 35.93 2.37 8.36
C GLU A 123 34.58 2.92 7.88
N VAL A 124 33.54 2.84 8.73
CA VAL A 124 32.24 3.48 8.46
C VAL A 124 32.40 4.99 8.33
N GLN A 125 33.18 5.62 9.22
CA GLN A 125 33.42 7.07 9.18
C GLN A 125 34.18 7.48 7.90
N LYS A 126 35.14 6.67 7.44
CA LYS A 126 35.85 6.88 6.17
C LYS A 126 34.92 6.71 4.97
N MET A 127 33.99 5.76 5.02
CA MET A 127 33.01 5.54 3.96
C MET A 127 32.00 6.69 3.86
N ILE A 128 31.53 7.21 4.99
CA ILE A 128 30.64 8.39 5.05
C ILE A 128 31.37 9.63 4.52
N ALA A 129 32.63 9.85 4.92
CA ALA A 129 33.42 10.98 4.42
C ALA A 129 33.63 10.92 2.90
N ARG A 130 33.84 9.73 2.35
CA ARG A 130 33.97 9.53 0.90
C ARG A 130 32.65 9.78 0.16
N ALA A 131 31.53 9.29 0.70
CA ALA A 131 30.22 9.50 0.12
C ALA A 131 29.82 10.98 0.11
N LEU A 132 30.10 11.73 1.18
CA LEU A 132 29.87 13.18 1.22
C LEU A 132 30.77 13.95 0.23
N ALA A 133 32.02 13.51 0.04
CA ALA A 133 32.93 14.14 -0.91
C ALA A 133 32.49 13.93 -2.36
N ASP A 134 31.95 12.77 -2.71
CA ASP A 134 31.39 12.52 -4.05
C ASP A 134 30.08 13.29 -4.28
N GLN A 135 29.27 13.50 -3.24
CA GLN A 135 28.02 14.24 -3.37
C GLN A 135 28.23 15.74 -3.61
N ASN A 136 29.33 16.32 -3.09
CA ASN A 136 29.72 17.70 -3.33
C ASN A 136 30.56 17.91 -4.59
N ARG A 137 30.82 16.85 -5.38
CA ARG A 137 31.53 17.00 -6.65
C ARG A 137 30.61 17.72 -7.63
N PRO A 138 30.95 18.94 -8.09
CA PRO A 138 30.14 19.65 -9.06
C PRO A 138 30.04 18.79 -10.32
N ALA A 139 28.82 18.46 -10.72
CA ALA A 139 28.57 17.79 -11.99
C ALA A 139 29.17 18.67 -13.10
N ALA A 140 30.28 18.21 -13.68
CA ALA A 140 30.88 18.88 -14.82
C ALA A 140 29.84 18.91 -15.93
N SER A 141 29.43 20.13 -16.31
CA SER A 141 28.50 20.36 -17.42
C SER A 141 28.90 19.53 -18.64
N PRO A 142 27.95 18.84 -19.29
CA PRO A 142 28.25 18.16 -20.54
C PRO A 142 28.72 19.20 -21.57
N ALA A 143 29.97 19.04 -22.00
CA ALA A 143 30.55 19.84 -23.06
C ALA A 143 29.73 19.67 -24.35
N ALA A 144 29.43 20.80 -24.98
CA ALA A 144 28.70 20.88 -26.24
C ALA A 144 29.33 19.97 -27.33
N PRO A 145 28.53 19.26 -28.13
CA PRO A 145 29.03 18.43 -29.21
C PRO A 145 29.68 19.30 -30.29
N ALA A 146 30.97 19.08 -30.53
CA ALA A 146 31.69 19.65 -31.66
C ALA A 146 31.16 19.09 -33.00
N PRO A 147 31.11 19.89 -34.08
CA PRO A 147 30.68 19.43 -35.39
C PRO A 147 31.75 18.53 -36.02
N ALA A 148 31.39 17.27 -36.28
CA ALA A 148 32.26 16.31 -36.96
C ALA A 148 32.19 16.49 -38.48
N ALA A 149 33.36 16.71 -39.10
CA ALA A 149 33.58 16.61 -40.53
C ALA A 149 33.56 15.14 -41.00
N PRO A 150 33.33 14.87 -42.31
CA PRO A 150 33.07 13.52 -42.81
C PRO A 150 34.35 12.84 -43.30
N MET A 151 34.63 11.61 -42.82
CA MET A 151 35.53 10.70 -43.53
C MET A 151 35.05 9.24 -43.45
N ALA A 152 34.73 8.71 -44.63
CA ALA A 152 35.11 7.42 -45.19
C ALA A 152 35.06 6.15 -44.30
N SER A 153 34.07 5.33 -44.62
CA SER A 153 34.21 3.95 -45.12
C SER A 153 35.17 3.00 -44.39
N ALA A 154 34.60 2.08 -43.61
CA ALA A 154 35.18 0.77 -43.36
C ALA A 154 34.05 -0.27 -43.29
N ALA A 155 34.33 -1.42 -43.88
CA ALA A 155 33.38 -2.38 -44.39
C ALA A 155 32.89 -3.39 -43.36
N ALA A 156 31.79 -4.04 -43.73
CA ALA A 156 31.49 -5.45 -43.52
C ALA A 156 31.42 -5.98 -42.07
N ASN A 157 30.19 -6.15 -41.56
CA ASN A 157 29.62 -7.47 -41.31
C ASN A 157 28.15 -7.36 -40.89
N ARG A 158 27.26 -7.63 -41.84
CA ARG A 158 25.81 -7.69 -41.63
C ARG A 158 25.38 -9.15 -41.81
N PRO A 159 25.02 -9.89 -40.75
CA PRO A 159 24.31 -11.15 -40.93
C PRO A 159 22.92 -10.84 -41.47
N LYS A 160 22.69 -11.24 -42.72
CA LYS A 160 21.35 -11.40 -43.30
C LYS A 160 20.70 -12.58 -42.58
N GLN A 161 19.60 -12.37 -41.87
CA GLN A 161 18.72 -13.46 -41.49
C GLN A 161 17.26 -13.12 -41.84
N ALA A 162 16.87 -13.73 -42.95
CA ALA A 162 15.55 -14.20 -43.38
C ALA A 162 14.30 -13.48 -42.86
N VAL A 163 13.73 -12.69 -43.76
CA VAL A 163 12.28 -12.48 -43.89
C VAL A 163 11.65 -13.81 -44.31
N ASN A 164 10.87 -14.43 -43.42
CA ASN A 164 9.84 -15.39 -43.80
C ASN A 164 8.84 -15.55 -42.64
N ALA A 165 7.79 -14.73 -42.65
CA ALA A 165 6.60 -14.94 -41.83
C ALA A 165 5.41 -15.16 -42.78
N PRO A 166 4.79 -16.36 -42.79
CA PRO A 166 3.56 -16.60 -43.51
C PRO A 166 2.43 -15.75 -42.92
N ARG A 167 1.76 -14.95 -43.75
CA ARG A 167 0.47 -14.32 -43.42
C ARG A 167 -0.54 -15.38 -42.98
N PRO A 168 -1.13 -15.29 -41.78
CA PRO A 168 -2.38 -15.97 -41.49
C PRO A 168 -3.50 -15.34 -42.33
N LYS A 169 -4.17 -16.16 -43.15
CA LYS A 169 -5.45 -15.82 -43.76
C LYS A 169 -6.44 -15.52 -42.65
N VAL A 170 -6.94 -14.28 -42.63
CA VAL A 170 -8.16 -13.89 -41.93
C VAL A 170 -9.32 -14.65 -42.58
N ALA A 171 -9.80 -15.70 -41.92
CA ALA A 171 -11.14 -16.22 -42.14
C ALA A 171 -12.08 -15.34 -41.29
N SER A 172 -12.61 -14.31 -41.93
CA SER A 172 -13.71 -13.50 -41.40
C SER A 172 -14.98 -14.34 -41.49
N THR A 173 -15.32 -15.06 -40.43
CA THR A 173 -16.65 -15.67 -40.31
C THR A 173 -17.59 -14.58 -39.80
N ALA A 174 -18.25 -13.93 -40.75
CA ALA A 174 -19.39 -13.07 -40.49
C ALA A 174 -20.49 -13.90 -39.83
N VAL A 175 -20.76 -13.62 -38.56
CA VAL A 175 -21.97 -14.10 -37.88
C VAL A 175 -23.12 -13.20 -38.34
N PRO A 176 -24.20 -13.76 -38.93
CA PRO A 176 -25.35 -12.97 -39.34
C PRO A 176 -26.13 -12.43 -38.12
N PRO A 177 -26.78 -11.27 -38.26
CA PRO A 177 -27.62 -10.69 -37.19
C PRO A 177 -28.83 -11.59 -36.91
N PRO A 178 -29.26 -11.73 -35.64
CA PRO A 178 -30.55 -12.35 -35.35
C PRO A 178 -31.67 -11.46 -35.90
N GLU A 179 -32.47 -12.06 -36.77
CA GLU A 179 -33.71 -11.54 -37.31
C GLU A 179 -34.63 -11.07 -36.19
N ALA A 180 -35.07 -9.82 -36.29
CA ALA A 180 -36.25 -9.34 -35.59
C ALA A 180 -37.50 -9.97 -36.23
N PRO A 181 -38.40 -10.60 -35.48
CA PRO A 181 -39.73 -10.89 -35.98
C PRO A 181 -40.58 -9.62 -35.92
N VAL A 182 -40.70 -8.97 -37.08
CA VAL A 182 -41.78 -8.04 -37.38
C VAL A 182 -43.00 -8.85 -37.78
N GLY A 183 -44.10 -8.64 -37.05
CA GLY A 183 -45.46 -8.65 -37.61
C GLY A 183 -46.30 -9.91 -37.38
N ALA A 184 -47.43 -9.74 -36.69
CA ALA A 184 -48.78 -9.84 -37.26
C ALA A 184 -49.82 -9.36 -36.19
N PRO A 185 -51.13 -9.22 -36.50
CA PRO A 185 -51.73 -7.95 -36.86
C PRO A 185 -52.79 -7.45 -35.87
N VAL A 186 -53.18 -6.21 -36.10
CA VAL A 186 -54.38 -5.49 -35.65
C VAL A 186 -55.60 -6.39 -35.37
N ALA A 187 -56.18 -6.24 -34.18
CA ALA A 187 -57.62 -6.40 -33.97
C ALA A 187 -58.11 -5.33 -32.99
N LEU A 188 -58.87 -4.37 -33.51
CA LEU A 188 -59.80 -3.53 -32.77
C LEU A 188 -60.82 -4.44 -32.05
N ALA A 189 -61.04 -4.22 -30.75
CA ALA A 189 -62.34 -4.44 -30.12
C ALA A 189 -62.48 -3.59 -28.85
N GLU A 190 -63.67 -3.05 -28.68
CA GLU A 190 -64.17 -2.07 -27.72
C GLU A 190 -64.11 -2.47 -26.23
N PRO A 191 -64.36 -1.51 -25.31
CA PRO A 191 -64.24 -1.67 -23.87
C PRO A 191 -65.53 -2.24 -23.27
N GLU A 192 -65.41 -3.30 -22.45
CA GLU A 192 -66.51 -3.71 -21.58
C GLU A 192 -66.00 -3.97 -20.16
N ALA A 193 -66.64 -3.28 -19.23
CA ALA A 193 -66.34 -3.24 -17.81
C ALA A 193 -66.86 -4.51 -17.13
N VAL A 194 -65.97 -5.36 -16.60
CA VAL A 194 -66.37 -6.41 -15.64
C VAL A 194 -65.22 -6.69 -14.64
N VAL A 195 -65.43 -6.20 -13.42
CA VAL A 195 -65.09 -6.79 -12.10
C VAL A 195 -63.62 -6.82 -11.65
N PRO A 196 -63.28 -6.19 -10.50
CA PRO A 196 -61.99 -6.41 -9.85
C PRO A 196 -61.97 -7.81 -9.23
N GLU A 197 -61.26 -8.74 -9.87
CA GLU A 197 -60.92 -10.02 -9.28
C GLU A 197 -59.98 -9.76 -8.09
N VAL A 198 -60.52 -9.89 -6.89
CA VAL A 198 -59.78 -10.00 -5.65
C VAL A 198 -58.92 -11.26 -5.77
N SER A 199 -57.70 -11.09 -6.28
CA SER A 199 -56.66 -12.09 -6.20
C SER A 199 -56.35 -12.28 -4.72
N ALA A 200 -56.86 -13.38 -4.16
CA ALA A 200 -56.50 -13.84 -2.84
C ALA A 200 -54.97 -13.93 -2.76
N GLU A 201 -54.41 -13.13 -1.86
CA GLU A 201 -52.99 -13.13 -1.51
C GLU A 201 -52.65 -14.50 -0.92
N GLN A 202 -52.26 -15.42 -1.80
CA GLN A 202 -51.74 -16.71 -1.40
C GLN A 202 -50.45 -16.44 -0.63
N PRO A 203 -50.34 -16.83 0.66
CA PRO A 203 -49.14 -16.61 1.44
C PRO A 203 -47.95 -17.22 0.68
N ALA A 204 -47.06 -16.35 0.19
CA ALA A 204 -45.86 -16.77 -0.51
C ALA A 204 -45.10 -17.71 0.43
N ALA A 205 -45.01 -18.99 0.03
CA ALA A 205 -44.18 -19.95 0.74
C ALA A 205 -42.77 -19.34 0.89
N PRO A 206 -42.17 -19.38 2.09
CA PRO A 206 -40.87 -18.78 2.33
C PRO A 206 -39.87 -19.34 1.32
N ALA A 207 -39.32 -18.46 0.49
CA ALA A 207 -38.35 -18.83 -0.51
C ALA A 207 -37.22 -19.64 0.15
N PRO A 208 -36.81 -20.78 -0.44
CA PRO A 208 -35.75 -21.59 0.13
C PRO A 208 -34.49 -20.73 0.34
N PRO A 209 -33.81 -20.86 1.49
CA PRO A 209 -32.64 -20.05 1.81
C PRO A 209 -31.62 -20.19 0.68
N ALA A 210 -31.17 -19.06 0.14
CA ALA A 210 -30.18 -19.04 -0.93
C ALA A 210 -28.96 -19.88 -0.53
N PRO A 211 -28.40 -20.69 -1.44
CA PRO A 211 -27.25 -21.52 -1.14
C PRO A 211 -26.12 -20.62 -0.63
N VAL A 212 -25.59 -20.95 0.55
CA VAL A 212 -24.44 -20.28 1.17
C VAL A 212 -23.20 -20.63 0.37
N GLY A 213 -23.07 -20.00 -0.80
CA GLY A 213 -21.89 -20.10 -1.64
C GLY A 213 -20.68 -19.49 -0.93
N PRO A 214 -19.45 -19.82 -1.39
CA PRO A 214 -18.26 -19.18 -0.87
C PRO A 214 -18.38 -17.67 -0.99
N ARG A 215 -18.22 -16.98 0.15
CA ARG A 215 -18.30 -15.53 0.19
C ARG A 215 -17.12 -14.95 -0.58
N ARG A 216 -17.39 -13.93 -1.39
CA ARG A 216 -16.37 -13.23 -2.19
C ARG A 216 -16.27 -11.76 -1.76
N ALA A 217 -15.09 -11.20 -1.97
CA ALA A 217 -14.85 -9.78 -1.84
C ALA A 217 -13.69 -9.38 -2.76
N TYR A 218 -13.58 -8.08 -3.00
CA TYR A 218 -12.72 -7.52 -4.01
C TYR A 218 -11.87 -6.41 -3.41
N VAL A 219 -10.63 -6.26 -3.89
CA VAL A 219 -9.69 -5.28 -3.36
C VAL A 219 -9.06 -4.49 -4.49
N SER A 220 -9.15 -3.16 -4.41
CA SER A 220 -8.62 -2.23 -5.42
C SER A 220 -7.28 -1.61 -5.03
N SER A 221 -6.72 -1.97 -3.88
CA SER A 221 -5.42 -1.47 -3.41
C SER A 221 -4.40 -2.59 -3.23
N ALA A 222 -3.12 -2.28 -3.46
CA ALA A 222 -2.02 -3.17 -3.12
C ALA A 222 -1.97 -3.45 -1.61
N PRO A 223 -1.47 -4.63 -1.18
CA PRO A 223 -1.29 -4.90 0.24
C PRO A 223 -0.18 -4.02 0.81
N VAL A 224 -0.41 -3.47 2.00
CA VAL A 224 0.57 -2.64 2.70
C VAL A 224 1.28 -3.50 3.72
N ASN A 225 2.60 -3.62 3.63
CA ASN A 225 3.41 -4.49 4.49
C ASN A 225 2.94 -5.95 4.46
N GLY A 226 2.55 -6.45 3.29
CA GLY A 226 2.05 -7.82 3.12
C GLY A 226 0.67 -8.08 3.74
N ARG A 227 -0.11 -7.03 4.01
CA ARG A 227 -1.44 -7.13 4.61
C ARG A 227 -2.52 -6.42 3.80
N PHE A 228 -3.67 -7.05 3.68
CA PHE A 228 -4.91 -6.45 3.19
C PHE A 228 -5.74 -5.98 4.38
N ARG A 229 -6.10 -4.69 4.37
CA ARG A 229 -6.91 -4.12 5.43
C ARG A 229 -8.38 -4.46 5.24
N ARG A 230 -9.13 -4.60 6.33
CA ARG A 230 -10.58 -4.87 6.25
C ARG A 230 -11.35 -3.78 5.51
N ASN A 231 -10.96 -2.52 5.68
CA ASN A 231 -11.65 -1.36 5.12
C ASN A 231 -11.50 -1.19 3.59
N VAL A 232 -10.58 -1.91 2.97
CA VAL A 232 -10.41 -1.91 1.50
C VAL A 232 -11.15 -3.05 0.81
N LEU A 233 -11.77 -3.96 1.59
CA LEU A 233 -12.56 -5.08 1.07
C LEU A 233 -13.93 -4.59 0.61
N GLN A 234 -14.26 -4.83 -0.66
CA GLN A 234 -15.53 -4.49 -1.27
C GLN A 234 -16.37 -5.76 -1.50
N GLY A 235 -17.67 -5.70 -1.25
CA GLY A 235 -18.56 -6.84 -1.49
C GLY A 235 -18.89 -7.08 -2.96
N GLN A 236 -18.64 -6.09 -3.83
CA GLN A 236 -18.96 -6.14 -5.25
C GLN A 236 -17.70 -5.94 -6.10
N PRO A 237 -17.62 -6.57 -7.28
CA PRO A 237 -16.50 -6.37 -8.19
C PRO A 237 -16.52 -4.93 -8.72
N ALA A 238 -15.38 -4.25 -8.61
CA ALA A 238 -15.19 -2.92 -9.16
C ALA A 238 -14.29 -2.99 -10.39
N HIS A 239 -14.43 -2.04 -11.31
CA HIS A 239 -13.57 -2.00 -12.51
C HIS A 239 -12.07 -1.89 -12.17
N ASN A 240 -11.73 -1.33 -11.02
CA ASN A 240 -10.37 -1.20 -10.51
C ASN A 240 -10.01 -2.25 -9.45
N SER A 241 -10.81 -3.31 -9.25
CA SER A 241 -10.44 -4.36 -8.31
C SER A 241 -9.32 -5.22 -8.90
N ILE A 242 -8.22 -5.29 -8.17
CA ILE A 242 -7.00 -6.02 -8.52
C ILE A 242 -7.12 -7.47 -8.08
N TYR A 243 -7.62 -7.70 -6.87
CA TYR A 243 -7.69 -9.01 -6.25
C TYR A 243 -9.13 -9.43 -5.97
N GLU A 244 -9.38 -10.72 -6.13
CA GLU A 244 -10.59 -11.41 -5.68
C GLU A 244 -10.22 -12.32 -4.51
N LEU A 245 -10.91 -12.17 -3.39
CA LEU A 245 -10.74 -12.98 -2.18
C LEU A 245 -11.94 -13.93 -2.06
N THR A 246 -11.65 -15.20 -1.76
CA THR A 246 -12.65 -16.24 -1.57
C THR A 246 -12.51 -16.85 -0.17
N TRP A 247 -13.57 -16.70 0.63
CA TRP A 247 -13.65 -17.23 1.99
C TRP A 247 -14.18 -18.66 1.97
N ASP A 248 -13.44 -19.55 2.65
CA ASP A 248 -13.85 -20.92 2.88
C ASP A 248 -14.62 -21.00 4.21
N PRO A 249 -15.92 -21.38 4.21
CA PRO A 249 -16.69 -21.47 5.45
C PRO A 249 -16.15 -22.52 6.42
N ALA A 250 -15.39 -23.51 5.93
CA ALA A 250 -14.75 -24.51 6.79
C ALA A 250 -13.56 -23.95 7.59
N ARG A 251 -12.95 -22.86 7.11
CA ARG A 251 -11.75 -22.24 7.70
C ARG A 251 -11.92 -20.71 7.75
N PRO A 252 -12.66 -20.18 8.74
CA PRO A 252 -12.95 -18.74 8.82
C PRO A 252 -11.73 -17.85 9.05
N ASP A 253 -10.61 -18.44 9.49
CA ASP A 253 -9.35 -17.72 9.74
C ASP A 253 -8.39 -17.76 8.54
N GLU A 254 -8.73 -18.51 7.49
CA GLU A 254 -7.98 -18.59 6.24
C GLU A 254 -8.83 -18.09 5.07
N THR A 255 -8.18 -17.49 4.08
CA THR A 255 -8.84 -17.05 2.85
C THR A 255 -7.89 -17.22 1.69
N THR A 256 -8.42 -17.52 0.52
CA THR A 256 -7.61 -17.56 -0.69
C THR A 256 -7.79 -16.27 -1.46
N PHE A 257 -6.74 -15.83 -2.15
CA PHE A 257 -6.82 -14.66 -3.01
C PHE A 257 -6.19 -14.95 -4.37
N GLN A 258 -6.74 -14.33 -5.40
CA GLN A 258 -6.26 -14.41 -6.78
C GLN A 258 -6.36 -13.06 -7.46
N VAL A 259 -5.65 -12.88 -8.56
CA VAL A 259 -5.84 -11.68 -9.40
C VAL A 259 -7.22 -11.78 -10.04
N ASN A 260 -7.95 -10.66 -10.07
CA ASN A 260 -9.28 -10.58 -10.66
C ASN A 260 -9.26 -11.14 -12.09
N PRO A 261 -10.09 -12.15 -12.42
CA PRO A 261 -10.08 -12.78 -13.74
C PRO A 261 -10.60 -11.88 -14.86
N ASP A 262 -11.20 -10.72 -14.54
CA ASP A 262 -11.75 -9.80 -15.54
C ASP A 262 -10.66 -9.21 -16.45
N PRO A 263 -10.65 -9.55 -17.76
CA PRO A 263 -9.63 -9.10 -18.69
C PRO A 263 -9.65 -7.58 -18.93
N VAL A 264 -10.77 -6.90 -18.65
CA VAL A 264 -10.88 -5.45 -18.88
C VAL A 264 -9.98 -4.67 -17.91
N SER A 265 -9.73 -5.23 -16.72
CA SER A 265 -8.86 -4.60 -15.71
C SER A 265 -7.36 -4.90 -15.90
N HIS A 266 -7.02 -5.96 -16.65
CA HIS A 266 -5.65 -6.47 -16.77
C HIS A 266 -4.65 -5.48 -17.36
N PRO A 267 -4.94 -4.74 -18.45
CA PRO A 267 -3.97 -3.81 -19.03
C PRO A 267 -3.44 -2.79 -18.01
N ARG A 268 -4.32 -2.31 -17.13
CA ARG A 268 -3.94 -1.39 -16.05
C ARG A 268 -3.00 -2.08 -15.06
N HIS A 269 -3.37 -3.26 -14.56
CA HIS A 269 -2.56 -3.99 -13.59
C HIS A 269 -1.21 -4.45 -14.16
N ILE A 270 -1.16 -4.80 -15.45
CA ILE A 270 0.08 -5.11 -16.16
C ILE A 270 0.98 -3.88 -16.23
N SER A 271 0.44 -2.69 -16.50
CA SER A 271 1.26 -1.46 -16.57
C SER A 271 1.86 -1.06 -15.21
N SER A 272 1.19 -1.39 -14.10
CA SER A 272 1.59 -1.04 -12.73
C SER A 272 1.99 -2.27 -11.90
N TYR A 273 2.55 -3.31 -12.54
CA TYR A 273 2.78 -4.60 -11.89
C TYR A 273 3.71 -4.53 -10.67
N ALA A 274 4.73 -3.65 -10.70
CA ALA A 274 5.72 -3.53 -9.63
C ALA A 274 5.07 -3.01 -8.33
N ASP A 275 4.19 -2.02 -8.42
CA ASP A 275 3.53 -1.45 -7.25
C ASP A 275 2.37 -2.31 -6.76
N VAL A 276 1.67 -2.95 -7.70
CA VAL A 276 0.40 -3.59 -7.43
C VAL A 276 0.52 -5.09 -7.20
N LEU A 277 1.21 -5.81 -8.09
CA LEU A 277 1.25 -7.27 -8.12
C LEU A 277 2.45 -7.84 -7.34
N GLU A 278 3.64 -7.23 -7.46
CA GLU A 278 4.86 -7.71 -6.79
C GLU A 278 4.70 -7.93 -5.26
N PRO A 279 3.95 -7.09 -4.52
CA PRO A 279 3.75 -7.31 -3.09
C PRO A 279 2.99 -8.61 -2.75
N ALA A 280 2.09 -9.07 -3.63
CA ALA A 280 1.17 -10.17 -3.35
C ALA A 280 1.37 -11.41 -4.24
N CYS A 281 2.08 -11.27 -5.35
CA CYS A 281 2.21 -12.29 -6.39
C CYS A 281 3.67 -12.64 -6.66
N GLU A 282 3.86 -13.88 -7.09
CA GLU A 282 5.09 -14.41 -7.68
C GLU A 282 4.85 -14.59 -9.18
N PHE A 283 5.74 -14.03 -10.01
CA PHE A 283 5.65 -14.13 -11.46
C PHE A 283 7.00 -13.94 -12.13
N ASN A 284 7.10 -14.40 -13.37
CA ASN A 284 8.20 -14.07 -14.26
C ASN A 284 7.76 -12.94 -15.19
N LEU A 285 8.63 -11.96 -15.42
CA LEU A 285 8.32 -10.88 -16.36
C LEU A 285 8.14 -11.47 -17.78
N PRO A 286 7.12 -11.02 -18.52
CA PRO A 286 6.93 -11.45 -19.89
C PRO A 286 8.10 -10.96 -20.75
N GLN A 287 8.62 -11.82 -21.62
CA GLN A 287 9.64 -11.46 -22.62
C GLN A 287 9.06 -10.67 -23.82
N GLY A 288 7.83 -10.15 -23.68
CA GLY A 288 7.09 -9.49 -24.76
C GLY A 288 5.85 -8.75 -24.24
N ALA A 289 5.01 -8.28 -25.17
CA ALA A 289 3.77 -7.59 -24.82
C ALA A 289 2.74 -8.59 -24.26
N ALA A 290 2.47 -8.49 -22.96
CA ALA A 290 1.41 -9.25 -22.32
C ALA A 290 0.08 -8.50 -22.34
N SER A 291 -1.02 -9.24 -22.50
CA SER A 291 -2.37 -8.66 -22.57
C SER A 291 -3.27 -9.14 -21.44
N ARG A 292 -2.97 -10.29 -20.85
CA ARG A 292 -3.77 -10.94 -19.82
C ARG A 292 -2.90 -11.42 -18.66
N ILE A 293 -3.49 -11.42 -17.46
CA ILE A 293 -2.93 -12.04 -16.27
C ILE A 293 -3.71 -13.33 -15.99
N VAL A 294 -3.00 -14.44 -15.85
CA VAL A 294 -3.59 -15.74 -15.51
C VAL A 294 -3.06 -16.16 -14.14
N THR A 295 -3.97 -16.49 -13.23
CA THR A 295 -3.59 -17.04 -11.92
C THR A 295 -3.39 -18.55 -12.04
N GLU A 296 -2.16 -19.02 -11.85
CA GLU A 296 -1.82 -20.45 -11.85
C GLU A 296 -2.16 -21.10 -10.51
N ALA A 297 -1.82 -20.41 -9.42
CA ALA A 297 -2.09 -20.88 -8.07
C ALA A 297 -2.56 -19.71 -7.18
N PRO A 298 -3.69 -19.86 -6.47
CA PRO A 298 -4.17 -18.83 -5.57
C PRO A 298 -3.23 -18.68 -4.37
N GLY A 299 -3.09 -17.44 -3.91
CA GLY A 299 -2.40 -17.11 -2.68
C GLY A 299 -3.24 -17.47 -1.45
N LEU A 300 -2.61 -17.43 -0.28
CA LEU A 300 -3.23 -17.71 1.00
C LEU A 300 -3.08 -16.51 1.94
N LEU A 301 -4.20 -16.11 2.51
CA LEU A 301 -4.31 -15.11 3.56
C LEU A 301 -4.67 -15.78 4.88
N ARG A 302 -4.16 -15.23 5.98
CA ARG A 302 -4.57 -15.59 7.34
C ARG A 302 -5.03 -14.34 8.08
N ARG A 303 -6.10 -14.46 8.85
CA ARG A 303 -6.60 -13.36 9.66
C ARG A 303 -5.62 -13.07 10.81
N VAL A 304 -5.33 -11.80 11.02
CA VAL A 304 -4.48 -11.29 12.11
C VAL A 304 -5.33 -10.37 13.00
N ASP A 305 -4.85 -10.12 14.23
CA ASP A 305 -5.52 -9.20 15.17
C ASP A 305 -5.87 -7.86 14.50
N GLY A 306 -7.12 -7.41 14.66
CA GLY A 306 -7.65 -6.21 13.99
C GLY A 306 -8.39 -6.46 12.68
N ASP A 307 -8.72 -7.72 12.36
CA ASP A 307 -9.42 -8.16 11.14
C ASP A 307 -8.68 -7.88 9.81
N ASP A 308 -7.40 -7.56 9.90
CA ASP A 308 -6.52 -7.49 8.75
C ASP A 308 -6.15 -8.90 8.28
N TRP A 309 -5.86 -9.02 6.99
CA TRP A 309 -5.50 -10.28 6.36
C TRP A 309 -4.04 -10.26 5.93
N GLU A 310 -3.21 -11.10 6.53
CA GLU A 310 -1.79 -11.19 6.23
C GLU A 310 -1.53 -12.26 5.17
N ILE A 311 -0.66 -11.94 4.22
CA ILE A 311 -0.25 -12.85 3.16
C ILE A 311 0.69 -13.91 3.75
N VAL A 312 0.17 -15.12 3.89
CA VAL A 312 0.95 -16.30 4.29
C VAL A 312 1.65 -16.91 3.08
N ARG A 313 0.99 -16.89 1.92
CA ARG A 313 1.54 -17.38 0.65
C ARG A 313 1.13 -16.46 -0.49
N LYS A 314 2.11 -16.03 -1.29
CA LYS A 314 1.85 -15.25 -2.50
C LYS A 314 1.12 -16.08 -3.57
N ALA A 315 0.31 -15.43 -4.39
CA ALA A 315 -0.32 -16.07 -5.54
C ALA A 315 0.71 -16.25 -6.67
N ARG A 316 0.63 -17.34 -7.45
CA ARG A 316 1.46 -17.50 -8.64
C ARG A 316 0.67 -17.11 -9.87
N ILE A 317 1.24 -16.22 -10.67
CA ILE A 317 0.61 -15.73 -11.90
C ILE A 317 1.61 -15.80 -13.06
N HIS A 318 1.07 -15.90 -14.27
CA HIS A 318 1.83 -15.64 -15.49
C HIS A 318 1.10 -14.64 -16.37
N PHE A 319 1.86 -14.06 -17.28
CA PHE A 319 1.39 -13.10 -18.26
C PHE A 319 1.19 -13.81 -19.60
N ALA A 320 0.00 -13.63 -20.20
CA ALA A 320 -0.42 -14.25 -21.45
C ALA A 320 -0.71 -13.22 -22.56
#